data_AF-A0A9R1X9D9-F1
#
_entry.id   AF-A0A9R1X9D9-F1
#
_cell.length_a   1.000
_cell.length_b   1.000
_cell.length_c   1.000
_cell.angle_alpha   90.00
_cell.angle_beta   90.00
_cell.angle_gamma   90.00
#
_symmetry.space_group_name_H-M   'P 1'
#
loop_
_entity.id
_entity.type
_entity.pdbx_description
1 polymer ?
#
loop_
_entity_poly.entity_id
_entity_poly.type
_entity_poly.pdbx_seq_one_letter_code
_entity_poly.pdbx_strand_id
1 'polypeptide(L)'
;MDEFIIRHLIIFLNVIEYHPSTRIITNLSSKISWRKLLVRLMSCCCSCITNIFIVLVCMNTCMAQNFSAIFIFGDSLVDVGNNNYITTFAKANYEPVGIDFGKPTGRFTNGRTVCDILGQSLGFKHFPPPYLAPTTCGSVVLDGVNYASGAGGILDESGANYRVYDVDEPVDKWTKYDDSLKFEKTRILNRIYIGRIAMDAQLDNFAKTRLDIISILGAPKALNLFATALFTVTMGSNDFINNYFILPGHSHPVPSKTFIKSMISAFRRQLTVTYSIQLHIFFYL
;
A
#
# COMPACT_ATOMS: atom_id res chain seq x y z
N MET A 1 -57.85 -17.51 -9.84
CA MET A 1 -57.98 -17.92 -8.41
C MET A 1 -59.16 -17.15 -7.80
N ASP A 2 -60.26 -17.00 -8.53
CA ASP A 2 -61.37 -17.93 -8.82
C ASP A 2 -62.40 -17.94 -7.69
N GLU A 3 -63.54 -17.28 -7.97
CA GLU A 3 -64.75 -17.16 -7.14
C GLU A 3 -65.24 -18.49 -6.53
N PHE A 4 -64.81 -19.61 -7.09
CA PHE A 4 -65.09 -20.96 -6.59
C PHE A 4 -64.55 -21.21 -5.17
N ILE A 5 -63.37 -20.66 -4.85
CA ILE A 5 -62.78 -20.76 -3.50
C ILE A 5 -63.54 -19.86 -2.51
N ILE A 6 -63.95 -18.66 -2.94
CA ILE A 6 -64.71 -17.72 -2.09
C ILE A 6 -66.10 -18.28 -1.75
N ARG A 7 -66.80 -18.90 -2.71
CA ARG A 7 -68.12 -19.53 -2.46
C ARG A 7 -68.03 -20.72 -1.51
N HIS A 8 -66.98 -21.54 -1.59
CA HIS A 8 -66.78 -22.65 -0.66
C HIS A 8 -66.37 -22.17 0.74
N LEU A 9 -65.61 -21.08 0.84
CA LEU A 9 -65.24 -20.49 2.13
C LEU A 9 -66.45 -19.90 2.87
N ILE A 10 -67.41 -19.29 2.17
CA ILE A 10 -68.63 -18.73 2.77
C ILE A 10 -69.58 -19.83 3.28
N ILE A 11 -69.70 -20.95 2.58
CA ILE A 11 -70.51 -22.11 3.05
C ILE A 11 -69.87 -22.73 4.31
N PHE A 12 -68.55 -22.84 4.35
CA PHE A 12 -67.83 -23.37 5.51
C PHE A 12 -67.94 -22.44 6.74
N LEU A 13 -68.01 -21.13 6.54
CA LEU A 13 -68.18 -20.14 7.62
C LEU A 13 -69.61 -20.14 8.21
N ASN A 14 -70.65 -20.39 7.40
CA ASN A 14 -72.04 -20.44 7.89
C ASN A 14 -72.37 -21.72 8.68
N VAL A 15 -71.62 -22.81 8.48
CA VAL A 15 -71.78 -24.07 9.25
C VAL A 15 -71.15 -23.97 10.65
N ILE A 16 -70.21 -23.05 10.85
CA ILE A 16 -69.47 -22.88 12.10
C ILE A 16 -70.28 -22.09 13.16
N GLU A 17 -71.40 -21.46 12.79
CA GLU A 17 -72.13 -20.52 13.68
C GLU A 17 -73.01 -21.18 14.76
N TYR A 18 -73.16 -22.51 14.77
CA TYR A 18 -74.11 -23.21 15.65
C TYR A 18 -73.53 -23.89 16.89
N HIS A 19 -72.23 -23.72 17.19
CA HIS A 19 -71.60 -24.33 18.39
C HIS A 19 -71.02 -23.26 19.34
N PRO A 20 -71.30 -23.29 20.65
CA PRO A 20 -70.90 -22.23 21.59
C PRO A 20 -69.37 -22.01 21.72
N SER A 21 -68.55 -22.95 21.24
CA SER A 21 -67.08 -22.83 21.20
C SER A 21 -66.52 -22.05 19.99
N THR A 22 -67.30 -21.83 18.92
CA THR A 22 -66.83 -21.07 17.74
C THR A 22 -66.98 -19.56 17.92
N ARG A 23 -67.86 -19.13 18.84
CA ARG A 23 -68.00 -17.74 19.31
C ARG A 23 -66.73 -17.17 19.94
N ILE A 24 -65.84 -18.04 20.45
CA ILE A 24 -64.55 -17.65 21.01
C ILE A 24 -63.54 -17.37 19.89
N ILE A 25 -63.55 -18.18 18.82
CA ILE A 25 -62.64 -18.03 17.67
C ILE A 25 -63.03 -16.82 16.82
N THR A 26 -64.32 -16.54 16.63
CA THR A 26 -64.78 -15.33 15.93
C THR A 26 -64.48 -14.05 16.71
N ASN A 27 -64.55 -14.08 18.05
CA ASN A 27 -64.10 -12.98 18.91
C ASN A 27 -62.58 -12.78 18.95
N LEU A 28 -61.79 -13.84 18.71
CA LEU A 28 -60.34 -13.72 18.56
C LEU A 28 -59.97 -13.15 17.18
N SER A 29 -60.68 -13.58 16.12
CA SER A 29 -60.52 -13.12 14.75
C SER A 29 -60.92 -11.64 14.56
N SER A 30 -62.00 -11.18 15.21
CA SER A 30 -62.45 -9.78 15.12
C SER A 30 -61.50 -8.77 15.79
N LYS A 31 -60.65 -9.24 16.73
CA LYS A 31 -59.63 -8.42 17.40
C LYS A 31 -58.31 -8.35 16.62
N ILE A 32 -58.06 -9.30 15.73
CA ILE A 32 -56.83 -9.35 14.92
C ILE A 32 -57.12 -8.73 13.57
N SER A 33 -56.59 -7.52 13.33
CA SER A 33 -56.61 -6.95 11.99
C SER A 33 -55.67 -7.75 11.09
N TRP A 34 -56.21 -8.70 10.35
CA TRP A 34 -55.46 -9.53 9.40
C TRP A 34 -54.68 -8.71 8.38
N ARG A 35 -55.17 -7.51 8.02
CA ARG A 35 -54.43 -6.52 7.23
C ARG A 35 -53.17 -6.03 7.95
N LYS A 36 -53.24 -5.71 9.24
CA LYS A 36 -52.06 -5.31 10.04
C LYS A 36 -51.09 -6.48 10.23
N LEU A 37 -51.58 -7.71 10.39
CA LEU A 37 -50.74 -8.91 10.50
C LEU A 37 -50.02 -9.21 9.18
N LEU A 38 -50.73 -9.17 8.04
CA LEU A 38 -50.14 -9.34 6.71
C LEU A 38 -49.12 -8.25 6.39
N VAL A 39 -49.40 -6.98 6.69
CA VAL A 39 -48.43 -5.87 6.50
C VAL A 39 -47.19 -6.06 7.38
N ARG A 40 -47.35 -6.53 8.63
CA ARG A 40 -46.21 -6.86 9.51
C ARG A 40 -45.40 -8.05 8.99
N LEU A 41 -46.05 -9.10 8.53
CA LEU A 41 -45.37 -10.28 7.95
C LEU A 41 -44.63 -9.91 6.66
N MET A 42 -45.24 -9.12 5.77
CA MET A 42 -44.60 -8.63 4.54
C MET A 42 -43.43 -7.69 4.84
N SER A 43 -43.56 -6.82 5.85
CA SER A 43 -42.48 -5.95 6.32
C SER A 43 -41.32 -6.75 6.92
N CYS A 44 -41.60 -7.78 7.71
CA CYS A 44 -40.59 -8.72 8.22
C CYS A 44 -39.89 -9.45 7.06
N CYS A 45 -40.63 -9.99 6.08
CA CYS A 45 -40.04 -10.66 4.93
C CYS A 45 -39.14 -9.72 4.12
N CYS A 46 -39.57 -8.47 3.91
CA CYS A 46 -38.77 -7.47 3.20
C CYS A 46 -37.48 -7.13 3.97
N SER A 47 -37.55 -7.01 5.30
CA SER A 47 -36.40 -6.81 6.18
C SER A 47 -35.44 -8.00 6.18
N CYS A 48 -35.95 -9.24 6.17
CA CYS A 48 -35.12 -10.44 6.06
C CYS A 48 -34.38 -10.49 4.71
N ILE A 49 -35.06 -10.17 3.60
CA ILE A 49 -34.45 -10.15 2.28
C ILE A 49 -33.35 -9.07 2.18
N THR A 50 -33.59 -7.87 2.74
CA THR A 50 -32.57 -6.82 2.77
C THR A 50 -31.37 -7.20 3.62
N ASN A 51 -31.58 -7.83 4.78
CA ASN A 51 -30.48 -8.31 5.63
C ASN A 51 -29.68 -9.43 4.95
N ILE A 52 -30.33 -10.37 4.26
CA ILE A 52 -29.64 -11.41 3.46
C ILE A 52 -28.82 -10.76 2.36
N PHE A 53 -29.37 -9.76 1.66
CA PHE A 53 -28.66 -9.04 0.60
C PHE A 53 -27.44 -8.29 1.15
N ILE A 54 -27.57 -7.62 2.31
CA ILE A 54 -26.46 -6.96 3.00
C ILE A 54 -25.39 -7.98 3.40
N VAL A 55 -25.78 -9.13 3.97
CA VAL A 55 -24.83 -10.20 4.35
C VAL A 55 -24.10 -10.75 3.11
N LEU A 56 -24.78 -10.95 1.99
CA LEU A 56 -24.16 -11.39 0.73
C LEU A 56 -23.21 -10.33 0.14
N VAL A 57 -23.56 -9.05 0.22
CA VAL A 57 -22.66 -7.95 -0.17
C VAL A 57 -21.45 -7.89 0.77
N CYS A 58 -21.64 -8.04 2.08
CA CYS A 58 -20.55 -8.09 3.06
C CYS A 58 -19.66 -9.33 2.90
N MET A 59 -20.21 -10.46 2.46
CA MET A 59 -19.43 -11.67 2.14
C MET A 59 -18.59 -11.48 0.88
N ASN A 60 -19.06 -10.71 -0.11
CA ASN A 60 -18.25 -10.34 -1.28
C ASN A 60 -17.14 -9.32 -0.96
N THR A 61 -17.31 -8.50 0.08
CA THR A 61 -16.25 -7.57 0.53
C THR A 61 -15.27 -8.17 1.53
N CYS A 62 -15.54 -9.38 2.05
CA CYS A 62 -14.65 -10.08 2.98
C CYS A 62 -13.69 -11.07 2.31
N MET A 63 -13.57 -11.06 0.98
CA MET A 63 -12.46 -11.76 0.33
C MET A 63 -11.16 -11.06 0.73
N ALA A 64 -10.39 -11.69 1.62
CA ALA A 64 -9.00 -11.32 1.85
C ALA A 64 -8.32 -11.24 0.48
N GLN A 65 -7.95 -10.01 0.06
CA GLN A 65 -7.32 -9.81 -1.21
C GLN A 65 -5.96 -10.50 -1.16
N ASN A 66 -5.83 -11.61 -1.90
CA ASN A 66 -4.61 -12.38 -1.93
C ASN A 66 -3.62 -11.65 -2.85
N PHE A 67 -2.64 -10.99 -2.26
CA PHE A 67 -1.65 -10.23 -3.01
C PHE A 67 -0.63 -11.18 -3.64
N SER A 68 -0.33 -11.01 -4.92
CA SER A 68 0.60 -11.88 -5.64
C SER A 68 2.06 -11.55 -5.36
N ALA A 69 2.35 -10.27 -5.10
CA ALA A 69 3.68 -9.76 -4.80
C ALA A 69 3.59 -8.50 -3.93
N ILE A 70 4.68 -8.10 -3.28
CA ILE A 70 4.77 -6.84 -2.54
C ILE A 70 6.02 -6.04 -2.93
N PHE A 71 5.84 -4.81 -3.42
CA PHE A 71 6.90 -3.92 -3.83
C PHE A 71 6.98 -2.71 -2.90
N ILE A 72 8.16 -2.48 -2.32
CA ILE A 72 8.33 -1.53 -1.20
C ILE A 72 9.25 -0.40 -1.63
N PHE A 73 8.79 0.83 -1.46
CA PHE A 73 9.54 2.06 -1.67
C PHE A 73 9.61 2.83 -0.36
N GLY A 74 10.71 3.51 -0.11
CA GLY A 74 10.79 4.33 1.10
C GLY A 74 12.19 4.69 1.57
N ASP A 75 12.24 5.07 2.84
CA ASP A 75 13.46 5.46 3.53
C ASP A 75 13.95 4.38 4.51
N SER A 76 14.75 4.77 5.50
CA SER A 76 15.28 3.90 6.56
C SER A 76 14.20 3.12 7.31
N LEU A 77 12.96 3.62 7.39
CA LEU A 77 11.86 2.96 8.10
C LEU A 77 11.48 1.60 7.49
N VAL A 78 11.78 1.41 6.21
CA VAL A 78 11.43 0.20 5.46
C VAL A 78 12.60 -0.35 4.65
N ASP A 79 13.81 0.21 4.77
CA ASP A 79 15.04 -0.36 4.18
C ASP A 79 15.36 -1.72 4.82
N VAL A 80 15.72 -2.67 3.96
CA VAL A 80 16.07 -4.05 4.33
C VAL A 80 17.52 -4.41 4.03
N GLY A 81 18.34 -3.39 3.73
CA GLY A 81 19.77 -3.49 3.51
C GLY A 81 20.24 -3.07 2.12
N ASN A 82 19.46 -2.30 1.36
CA ASN A 82 19.94 -1.73 0.10
C ASN A 82 21.17 -0.85 0.32
N ASN A 83 21.19 -0.09 1.42
CA ASN A 83 22.30 0.80 1.74
C ASN A 83 23.63 0.07 1.99
N ASN A 84 23.62 -1.25 2.21
CA ASN A 84 24.85 -2.04 2.34
C ASN A 84 25.62 -2.16 1.02
N TYR A 85 24.95 -1.95 -0.11
CA TYR A 85 25.49 -2.11 -1.47
C TYR A 85 25.90 -0.78 -2.13
N ILE A 86 25.83 0.32 -1.40
CA ILE A 86 26.25 1.66 -1.88
C ILE A 86 27.22 2.32 -0.90
N THR A 87 27.95 3.33 -1.37
CA THR A 87 28.85 4.13 -0.53
C THR A 87 28.05 5.21 0.19
N THR A 88 27.77 5.00 1.47
CA THR A 88 26.94 5.89 2.29
C THR A 88 27.22 5.76 3.78
N PHE A 89 26.94 6.83 4.53
CA PHE A 89 26.95 6.82 5.98
C PHE A 89 25.63 6.28 6.57
N ALA A 90 24.55 6.28 5.80
CA ALA A 90 23.25 5.77 6.24
C ALA A 90 23.19 4.24 6.11
N LYS A 91 24.01 3.51 6.87
CA LYS A 91 23.99 2.03 6.90
C LYS A 91 23.52 1.54 8.26
N ALA A 92 22.81 0.42 8.29
CA ALA A 92 22.35 -0.25 9.51
C ALA A 92 22.92 -1.68 9.59
N ASN A 93 24.21 -1.82 9.30
CA ASN A 93 24.95 -3.09 9.25
C ASN A 93 25.92 -3.25 10.43
N TYR A 94 25.60 -2.67 11.58
CA TYR A 94 26.39 -2.74 12.81
C TYR A 94 25.51 -3.19 13.99
N GLU A 95 26.12 -3.80 15.00
CA GLU A 95 25.43 -4.19 16.23
C GLU A 95 25.09 -2.95 17.09
N PRO A 96 23.96 -2.92 17.83
CA PRO A 96 23.04 -4.03 18.12
C PRO A 96 21.88 -4.18 17.12
N VAL A 97 21.94 -3.51 15.97
CA VAL A 97 20.84 -3.54 14.99
C VAL A 97 20.68 -4.95 14.40
N GLY A 98 19.44 -5.39 14.18
CA GLY A 98 19.15 -6.75 13.69
C GLY A 98 19.32 -7.87 14.74
N ILE A 99 19.41 -7.55 16.03
CA ILE A 99 19.58 -8.55 17.10
C ILE A 99 18.48 -9.64 17.11
N ASP A 100 17.24 -9.33 16.74
CA ASP A 100 16.15 -10.31 16.65
C ASP A 100 16.33 -11.28 15.47
N PHE A 101 17.17 -10.91 14.49
CA PHE A 101 17.64 -11.78 13.41
C PHE A 101 18.97 -12.47 13.72
N GLY A 102 19.54 -12.22 14.91
CA GLY A 102 20.84 -12.74 15.34
C GLY A 102 22.06 -12.07 14.70
N LYS A 103 21.87 -11.10 13.78
CA LYS A 103 22.93 -10.31 13.16
C LYS A 103 22.36 -9.07 12.45
N PRO A 104 23.18 -8.03 12.21
CA PRO A 104 22.76 -6.89 11.38
C PRO A 104 22.32 -7.32 9.97
N THR A 105 21.14 -6.86 9.55
CA THR A 105 20.58 -7.15 8.21
C THR A 105 20.58 -5.94 7.29
N GLY A 106 20.89 -4.74 7.80
CA GLY A 106 20.69 -3.48 7.07
C GLY A 106 19.32 -2.84 7.29
N ARG A 107 18.43 -3.46 8.08
CA ARG A 107 17.21 -2.82 8.59
C ARG A 107 17.55 -1.86 9.72
N PHE A 108 16.95 -0.69 9.78
CA PHE A 108 17.17 0.31 10.85
C PHE A 108 16.35 -0.01 12.12
N THR A 109 16.32 -1.28 12.53
CA THR A 109 15.58 -1.79 13.68
C THR A 109 16.21 -3.09 14.19
N ASN A 110 15.86 -3.50 15.40
CA ASN A 110 16.31 -4.76 16.00
C ASN A 110 15.79 -5.99 15.25
N GLY A 111 14.69 -5.86 14.52
CA GLY A 111 14.03 -6.98 13.86
C GLY A 111 13.34 -6.57 12.57
N ARG A 112 12.08 -6.99 12.44
CA ARG A 112 11.25 -6.78 11.25
C ARG A 112 10.87 -5.30 11.08
N THR A 113 10.86 -4.82 9.85
CA THR A 113 10.23 -3.54 9.48
C THR A 113 8.70 -3.65 9.48
N VAL A 114 8.00 -2.52 9.40
CA VAL A 114 6.53 -2.53 9.27
C VAL A 114 6.08 -3.29 8.02
N CYS A 115 6.82 -3.19 6.91
CA CYS A 115 6.49 -3.90 5.68
C CYS A 115 6.75 -5.42 5.77
N ASP A 116 7.74 -5.86 6.55
CA ASP A 116 7.96 -7.28 6.83
C ASP A 116 6.78 -7.87 7.61
N ILE A 117 6.32 -7.16 8.66
CA ILE A 117 5.17 -7.56 9.49
C ILE A 117 3.90 -7.59 8.64
N LEU A 118 3.70 -6.58 7.80
CA LEU A 118 2.57 -6.50 6.87
C LEU A 118 2.59 -7.67 5.89
N GLY A 119 3.73 -7.94 5.25
CA GLY A 119 3.86 -9.06 4.31
C GLY A 119 3.53 -10.41 4.96
N GLN A 120 4.05 -10.66 6.17
CA GLN A 120 3.70 -11.87 6.92
C GLN A 120 2.21 -11.96 7.25
N SER A 121 1.60 -10.85 7.67
CA SER A 121 0.17 -10.79 7.99
C SER A 121 -0.71 -11.03 6.76
N LEU A 122 -0.20 -10.73 5.56
CA LEU A 122 -0.84 -11.00 4.28
C LEU A 122 -0.53 -12.41 3.73
N GLY A 123 0.25 -13.22 4.45
CA GLY A 123 0.53 -14.61 4.09
C GLY A 123 1.78 -14.83 3.23
N PHE A 124 2.60 -13.79 2.98
CA PHE A 124 3.88 -13.97 2.30
C PHE A 124 4.83 -14.81 3.16
N LYS A 125 5.43 -15.84 2.55
CA LYS A 125 6.37 -16.76 3.23
C LYS A 125 7.77 -16.18 3.38
N HIS A 126 8.13 -15.25 2.50
CA HIS A 126 9.46 -14.68 2.41
C HIS A 126 9.37 -13.15 2.51
N PHE A 127 10.38 -12.55 3.12
CA PHE A 127 10.53 -11.10 3.12
C PHE A 127 11.03 -10.62 1.75
N PRO A 128 10.51 -9.51 1.23
CA PRO A 128 11.05 -8.90 0.01
C PRO A 128 12.53 -8.56 0.21
N PRO A 129 13.43 -9.06 -0.64
CA PRO A 129 14.85 -8.81 -0.50
C PRO A 129 15.21 -7.38 -0.94
N PRO A 130 16.37 -6.87 -0.52
CA PRO A 130 16.89 -5.59 -1.03
C PRO A 130 17.18 -5.72 -2.53
N TYR A 131 16.67 -4.79 -3.33
CA TYR A 131 16.90 -4.71 -4.78
C TYR A 131 18.38 -4.83 -5.16
N LEU A 132 19.28 -4.18 -4.41
CA LEU A 132 20.70 -4.15 -4.75
C LEU A 132 21.49 -5.41 -4.35
N ALA A 133 20.87 -6.37 -3.66
CA ALA A 133 21.56 -7.62 -3.38
C ALA A 133 21.77 -8.45 -4.65
N PRO A 134 22.97 -9.02 -4.87
CA PRO A 134 23.23 -9.90 -6.03
C PRO A 134 22.31 -11.13 -6.11
N THR A 135 21.72 -11.52 -4.97
CA THR A 135 20.77 -12.62 -4.86
C THR A 135 19.34 -12.26 -5.27
N THR A 136 19.04 -10.97 -5.49
CA THR A 136 17.72 -10.49 -5.90
C THR A 136 17.59 -10.58 -7.41
N CYS A 137 17.45 -11.81 -7.93
CA CYS A 137 17.38 -12.08 -9.36
C CYS A 137 16.52 -13.32 -9.68
N GLY A 138 16.18 -13.51 -10.95
CA GLY A 138 15.40 -14.66 -11.40
C GLY A 138 14.01 -14.72 -10.74
N SER A 139 13.56 -15.90 -10.33
CA SER A 139 12.23 -16.07 -9.73
C SER A 139 12.06 -15.37 -8.38
N VAL A 140 13.15 -14.93 -7.73
CA VAL A 140 13.09 -14.24 -6.43
C VAL A 140 12.30 -12.93 -6.52
N VAL A 141 12.37 -12.22 -7.65
CA VAL A 141 11.67 -10.93 -7.79
C VAL A 141 10.15 -11.07 -7.98
N LEU A 142 9.65 -12.31 -8.17
CA LEU A 142 8.23 -12.57 -8.42
C LEU A 142 7.37 -12.42 -7.16
N ASP A 143 7.92 -12.64 -5.97
CA ASP A 143 7.20 -12.48 -4.70
C ASP A 143 7.24 -11.01 -4.20
N GLY A 144 8.04 -10.16 -4.85
CA GLY A 144 8.23 -8.77 -4.46
C GLY A 144 9.68 -8.39 -4.23
N VAL A 145 9.94 -7.08 -4.18
CA VAL A 145 11.29 -6.50 -4.01
C VAL A 145 11.19 -5.21 -3.19
N ASN A 146 12.19 -4.97 -2.36
CA ASN A 146 12.31 -3.74 -1.59
C ASN A 146 13.37 -2.80 -2.19
N TYR A 147 12.95 -1.60 -2.58
CA TYR A 147 13.77 -0.56 -3.20
C TYR A 147 14.15 0.57 -2.22
N ALA A 148 13.68 0.50 -0.98
CA ALA A 148 13.87 1.55 0.00
C ALA A 148 15.35 1.75 0.36
N SER A 149 15.70 2.96 0.75
CA SER A 149 17.09 3.34 1.05
C SER A 149 17.13 4.29 2.23
N GLY A 150 17.96 3.97 3.23
CA GLY A 150 18.25 4.88 4.34
C GLY A 150 18.61 6.29 3.85
N ALA A 151 18.06 7.31 4.53
CA ALA A 151 18.12 8.74 4.16
C ALA A 151 17.42 9.12 2.83
N GLY A 152 16.71 8.18 2.18
CA GLY A 152 15.91 8.41 0.99
C GLY A 152 14.82 9.47 1.20
N GLY A 153 14.63 10.33 0.20
CA GLY A 153 13.62 11.38 0.19
C GLY A 153 12.75 11.33 -1.07
N ILE A 154 11.69 12.14 -1.04
CA ILE A 154 10.80 12.37 -2.18
C ILE A 154 11.54 13.15 -3.27
N LEU A 155 12.24 14.22 -2.88
CA LEU A 155 12.98 15.07 -3.81
C LEU A 155 14.43 14.58 -3.94
N ASP A 156 14.99 14.62 -5.14
CA ASP A 156 16.40 14.31 -5.35
C ASP A 156 17.28 15.33 -4.61
N GLU A 157 16.86 16.59 -4.61
CA GLU A 157 17.60 17.73 -4.08
C GLU A 157 17.62 17.79 -2.54
N SER A 158 16.67 17.11 -1.86
CA SER A 158 16.43 17.25 -0.43
C SER A 158 17.46 16.51 0.44
N GLY A 159 18.70 16.94 0.41
CA GLY A 159 19.86 16.20 0.93
C GLY A 159 21.16 16.66 0.26
N ALA A 160 21.07 17.51 -0.77
CA ALA A 160 22.20 18.23 -1.32
C ALA A 160 22.88 19.17 -0.29
N ASN A 161 22.24 19.50 0.84
CA ASN A 161 22.86 20.28 1.92
C ASN A 161 24.02 19.53 2.63
N TYR A 162 24.13 18.21 2.43
CA TYR A 162 25.30 17.45 2.87
C TYR A 162 26.54 17.65 1.99
N ARG A 163 26.49 18.58 1.02
CA ARG A 163 27.64 19.03 0.21
C ARG A 163 28.77 19.69 1.01
N VAL A 164 28.62 19.93 2.31
CA VAL A 164 29.51 20.83 3.07
C VAL A 164 30.42 20.13 4.07
N TYR A 165 30.31 18.82 4.29
CA TYR A 165 31.22 18.15 5.22
C TYR A 165 31.89 16.92 4.58
N ASP A 166 33.17 17.13 4.28
CA ASP A 166 34.23 16.14 4.04
C ASP A 166 34.55 15.74 2.58
N VAL A 167 35.24 16.64 1.87
CA VAL A 167 36.57 16.35 1.29
C VAL A 167 37.30 17.69 1.07
N ASP A 168 38.38 17.92 1.81
CA ASP A 168 39.38 18.97 1.56
C ASP A 168 40.17 18.75 0.25
N GLU A 169 39.59 18.10 -0.77
CA GLU A 169 40.20 18.01 -2.09
C GLU A 169 39.62 19.08 -3.03
N PRO A 170 40.44 20.01 -3.52
CA PRO A 170 39.96 21.03 -4.43
C PRO A 170 39.55 20.40 -5.78
N VAL A 171 38.37 20.84 -6.25
CA VAL A 171 37.64 20.35 -7.43
C VAL A 171 38.42 20.53 -8.74
N ASP A 172 39.45 21.36 -8.73
CA ASP A 172 40.29 21.75 -9.86
C ASP A 172 41.20 20.62 -10.39
N LYS A 173 41.54 19.61 -9.57
CA LYS A 173 42.37 18.46 -9.99
C LYS A 173 41.68 17.43 -10.89
N TRP A 174 40.37 17.49 -11.08
CA TRP A 174 39.59 16.45 -11.81
C TRP A 174 39.31 16.79 -13.28
N THR A 175 39.94 17.85 -13.81
CA THR A 175 39.61 18.52 -15.08
C THR A 175 40.14 17.84 -16.36
N LYS A 176 40.45 16.54 -16.36
CA LYS A 176 41.08 15.89 -17.54
C LYS A 176 40.14 15.15 -18.51
N TYR A 177 38.81 15.14 -18.31
CA TYR A 177 37.93 14.42 -19.25
C TYR A 177 36.63 15.18 -19.59
N ASP A 178 36.46 15.37 -20.91
CA ASP A 178 35.29 15.72 -21.74
C ASP A 178 34.10 16.44 -21.08
N ASP A 179 33.81 17.65 -21.56
CA ASP A 179 32.72 18.53 -21.14
C ASP A 179 31.32 17.95 -21.38
N SER A 180 31.15 17.02 -22.32
CA SER A 180 29.86 16.37 -22.60
C SER A 180 29.44 15.37 -21.51
N LEU A 181 30.41 14.82 -20.78
CA LEU A 181 30.16 13.92 -19.64
C LEU A 181 29.93 14.69 -18.33
N LYS A 182 30.23 15.99 -18.26
CA LYS A 182 30.06 16.77 -17.02
C LYS A 182 28.61 16.83 -16.55
N PHE A 183 27.63 16.91 -17.45
CA PHE A 183 26.23 17.01 -17.05
C PHE A 183 25.69 15.69 -16.46
N GLU A 184 26.01 14.57 -17.10
CA GLU A 184 25.61 13.23 -16.65
C GLU A 184 26.40 12.80 -15.40
N LYS A 185 27.69 13.13 -15.35
CA LYS A 185 28.56 12.83 -14.21
C LYS A 185 28.27 13.74 -13.02
N THR A 186 27.82 14.98 -13.20
CA THR A 186 27.31 15.84 -12.10
C THR A 186 25.97 15.31 -11.58
N ARG A 187 25.13 14.74 -12.43
CA ARG A 187 23.89 14.05 -12.04
C ARG A 187 24.17 12.75 -11.29
N ILE A 188 25.22 12.02 -11.66
CA ILE A 188 25.72 10.82 -10.96
C ILE A 188 26.48 11.19 -9.67
N LEU A 189 27.27 12.26 -9.65
CA LEU A 189 28.04 12.71 -8.48
C LEU A 189 27.17 13.41 -7.43
N ASN A 190 26.10 14.10 -7.84
CA ASN A 190 25.08 14.58 -6.90
C ASN A 190 24.31 13.45 -6.22
N ARG A 191 24.41 12.21 -6.71
CA ARG A 191 23.91 11.00 -6.03
C ARG A 191 24.93 10.40 -5.05
N ILE A 192 26.16 10.93 -4.94
CA ILE A 192 27.29 10.25 -4.27
C ILE A 192 27.73 10.87 -2.93
N TYR A 193 27.29 12.06 -2.52
CA TYR A 193 27.61 12.56 -1.17
C TYR A 193 26.42 12.38 -0.21
N ILE A 194 26.59 11.36 0.64
CA ILE A 194 25.58 10.48 1.27
C ILE A 194 24.83 9.66 0.22
N GLY A 195 25.46 8.59 -0.28
CA GLY A 195 24.83 7.65 -1.21
C GLY A 195 23.44 7.22 -0.71
N ARG A 196 22.42 7.76 -1.33
CA ARG A 196 21.02 7.48 -1.01
C ARG A 196 20.26 7.29 -2.30
N ILE A 197 19.20 6.51 -2.25
CA ILE A 197 18.33 6.27 -3.39
C ILE A 197 17.04 7.04 -3.12
N ALA A 198 16.91 8.22 -3.73
CA ALA A 198 15.66 9.00 -3.69
C ALA A 198 14.57 8.32 -4.53
N MET A 199 13.31 8.72 -4.32
CA MET A 199 12.14 8.02 -4.88
C MET A 199 12.18 7.85 -6.40
N ASP A 200 12.62 8.86 -7.16
CA ASP A 200 12.74 8.74 -8.62
C ASP A 200 13.69 7.58 -9.01
N ALA A 201 14.83 7.44 -8.32
CA ALA A 201 15.75 6.33 -8.56
C ALA A 201 15.21 4.97 -8.07
N GLN A 202 14.39 4.95 -7.01
CA GLN A 202 13.71 3.72 -6.58
C GLN A 202 12.67 3.26 -7.64
N LEU A 203 11.96 4.20 -8.26
CA LEU A 203 11.03 3.93 -9.37
C LEU A 203 11.77 3.44 -10.61
N ASP A 204 12.95 4.00 -10.93
CA ASP A 204 13.81 3.49 -12.01
C ASP A 204 14.24 2.03 -11.76
N ASN A 205 14.56 1.68 -10.51
CA ASN A 205 14.92 0.32 -10.13
C ASN A 205 13.73 -0.66 -10.25
N PHE A 206 12.53 -0.21 -9.88
CA PHE A 206 11.31 -0.98 -10.11
C PHE A 206 11.03 -1.16 -11.60
N ALA A 207 11.25 -0.13 -12.43
CA ALA A 207 11.05 -0.24 -13.88
C ALA A 207 11.93 -1.35 -14.50
N LYS A 208 13.17 -1.52 -14.01
CA LYS A 208 14.05 -2.63 -14.41
C LYS A 208 13.51 -3.98 -13.94
N THR A 209 13.14 -4.09 -12.67
CA THR A 209 12.55 -5.32 -12.11
C THR A 209 11.28 -5.72 -12.86
N ARG A 210 10.47 -4.75 -13.26
CA ARG A 210 9.28 -4.97 -14.08
C ARG A 210 9.62 -5.61 -15.42
N LEU A 211 10.70 -5.19 -16.08
CA LEU A 211 11.18 -5.81 -17.32
C LEU A 211 11.65 -7.24 -17.08
N ASP A 212 12.35 -7.50 -15.97
CA ASP A 212 12.78 -8.86 -15.59
C ASP A 212 11.58 -9.78 -15.36
N ILE A 213 10.56 -9.33 -14.63
CA ILE A 213 9.31 -10.08 -14.39
C ILE A 213 8.60 -10.37 -15.72
N ILE A 214 8.52 -9.38 -16.62
CA ILE A 214 7.93 -9.58 -17.96
C ILE A 214 8.73 -10.60 -18.76
N SER A 215 10.06 -10.58 -18.67
CA SER A 215 10.93 -11.55 -19.35
C SER A 215 10.76 -12.97 -18.78
N ILE A 216 10.50 -13.12 -17.48
CA ILE A 216 10.34 -14.42 -16.81
C ILE A 216 8.95 -15.02 -17.07
N LEU A 217 7.90 -14.21 -16.93
CA LEU A 217 6.51 -14.70 -16.95
C LEU A 217 5.82 -14.54 -18.32
N GLY A 218 6.32 -13.65 -19.17
CA GLY A 218 5.60 -13.12 -20.32
C GLY A 218 4.62 -12.01 -19.94
N ALA A 219 4.33 -11.11 -20.89
CA ALA A 219 3.55 -9.91 -20.64
C ALA A 219 2.15 -10.15 -20.00
N PRO A 220 1.34 -11.14 -20.43
CA PRO A 220 0.00 -11.33 -19.86
C PRO A 220 0.03 -11.73 -18.38
N LYS A 221 0.93 -12.64 -18.00
CA LYS A 221 1.06 -13.10 -16.61
C LYS A 221 1.68 -12.02 -15.72
N ALA A 222 2.66 -11.29 -16.24
CA ALA A 222 3.26 -10.16 -15.53
C ALA A 222 2.23 -9.06 -15.24
N LEU A 223 1.36 -8.71 -16.20
CA LEU A 223 0.28 -7.75 -15.98
C LEU A 223 -0.68 -8.19 -14.88
N ASN A 224 -1.06 -9.47 -14.85
CA ASN A 224 -1.91 -10.00 -13.78
C ASN A 224 -1.22 -9.96 -12.41
N LEU A 225 0.09 -10.25 -12.35
CA LEU A 225 0.88 -10.10 -11.13
C LEU A 225 0.83 -8.64 -10.65
N PHE A 226 1.16 -7.66 -11.50
CA PHE A 226 1.14 -6.25 -11.09
C PHE A 226 -0.24 -5.77 -10.65
N ALA A 227 -1.31 -6.17 -11.34
CA ALA A 227 -2.68 -5.80 -10.99
C ALA A 227 -3.13 -6.31 -9.60
N THR A 228 -2.49 -7.37 -9.11
CA THR A 228 -2.79 -8.00 -7.81
C THR A 228 -1.68 -7.81 -6.79
N ALA A 229 -0.63 -7.05 -7.12
CA ALA A 229 0.49 -6.78 -6.22
C ALA A 229 0.16 -5.61 -5.27
N LEU A 230 0.78 -5.66 -4.09
CA LEU A 230 0.75 -4.58 -3.11
C LEU A 230 1.95 -3.65 -3.33
N PHE A 231 1.72 -2.35 -3.27
CA PHE A 231 2.77 -1.36 -3.34
C PHE A 231 2.72 -0.45 -2.13
N THR A 232 3.85 -0.33 -1.44
CA THR A 232 3.98 0.49 -0.23
C THR A 232 4.99 1.61 -0.45
N VAL A 233 4.72 2.78 0.12
CA VAL A 233 5.60 3.94 0.04
C VAL A 233 5.69 4.59 1.42
N THR A 234 6.91 4.73 1.95
CA THR A 234 7.16 5.35 3.27
C THR A 234 8.35 6.30 3.18
N MET A 235 8.10 7.60 3.02
CA MET A 235 9.13 8.62 2.81
C MET A 235 8.62 10.04 3.05
N GLY A 236 9.55 11.01 3.10
CA GLY A 236 9.27 12.43 3.25
C GLY A 236 9.89 13.04 4.51
N SER A 237 10.14 12.21 5.52
CA SER A 237 10.79 12.63 6.79
C SER A 237 12.17 13.25 6.53
N ASN A 238 12.98 12.60 5.69
CA ASN A 238 14.32 13.06 5.33
C ASN A 238 14.30 14.37 4.55
N ASP A 239 13.26 14.63 3.76
CA ASP A 239 13.13 15.91 3.05
C ASP A 239 13.06 17.08 4.04
N PHE A 240 12.34 16.89 5.16
CA PHE A 240 12.30 17.88 6.23
C PHE A 240 13.56 17.90 7.08
N ILE A 241 14.08 16.74 7.49
CA ILE A 241 15.30 16.65 8.31
C ILE A 241 16.45 17.39 7.63
N ASN A 242 16.71 17.09 6.37
CA ASN A 242 17.84 17.62 5.61
C ASN A 242 17.72 19.11 5.27
N ASN A 243 16.51 19.66 5.29
CA ASN A 243 16.27 21.06 4.96
C ASN A 243 16.02 21.94 6.18
N TYR A 244 15.44 21.41 7.26
CA TYR A 244 14.97 22.20 8.42
C TYR A 244 15.63 21.86 9.74
N PHE A 245 16.21 20.66 9.91
CA PHE A 245 16.63 20.19 11.24
C PHE A 245 18.13 19.90 11.39
N ILE A 246 18.89 19.76 10.30
CA ILE A 246 20.31 19.40 10.38
C ILE A 246 21.25 20.59 10.61
N LEU A 247 20.97 21.77 10.02
CA LEU A 247 21.87 22.92 10.13
C LEU A 247 21.17 24.13 10.77
N PRO A 248 21.34 24.38 12.09
CA PRO A 248 20.90 25.62 12.69
C PRO A 248 21.66 26.81 12.06
N GLY A 249 20.94 27.85 11.65
CA GLY A 249 21.51 29.10 11.13
C GLY A 249 21.69 29.21 9.62
N HIS A 250 21.36 28.16 8.85
CA HIS A 250 21.29 28.30 7.39
C HIS A 250 19.95 28.93 7.00
N SER A 251 19.98 30.05 6.29
CA SER A 251 18.78 30.61 5.66
C SER A 251 18.24 29.58 4.66
N HIS A 252 17.05 29.03 4.93
CA HIS A 252 16.40 28.14 3.99
C HIS A 252 16.17 28.91 2.68
N PRO A 253 16.80 28.51 1.56
CA PRO A 253 16.71 29.27 0.31
C PRO A 253 15.28 29.29 -0.25
N VAL A 254 14.42 28.40 0.23
CA VAL A 254 13.02 28.26 -0.18
C VAL A 254 12.11 28.37 1.05
N PRO A 255 11.09 29.26 1.02
CA PRO A 255 10.06 29.31 2.06
C PRO A 255 9.36 27.97 2.24
N SER A 256 9.03 27.61 3.49
CA SER A 256 8.41 26.32 3.85
C SER A 256 7.17 25.98 3.03
N LYS A 257 6.30 26.96 2.78
CA LYS A 257 5.09 26.77 1.96
C LYS A 257 5.42 26.39 0.51
N THR A 258 6.47 26.97 -0.07
CA THR A 258 6.91 26.66 -1.44
C THR A 258 7.56 25.28 -1.48
N PHE A 259 8.40 24.96 -0.48
CA PHE A 259 9.02 23.64 -0.36
C PHE A 259 7.99 22.52 -0.25
N ILE A 260 7.01 22.65 0.65
CA ILE A 260 5.92 21.66 0.82
C ILE A 260 5.13 21.49 -0.48
N LYS A 261 4.83 22.58 -1.20
CA LYS A 261 4.16 22.50 -2.51
C LYS A 261 4.99 21.72 -3.53
N SER A 262 6.29 21.95 -3.60
CA SER A 262 7.20 21.21 -4.49
C SER A 262 7.24 19.73 -4.13
N MET A 263 7.34 19.40 -2.84
CA MET A 263 7.35 18.02 -2.35
C MET A 263 6.03 17.30 -2.68
N ILE A 264 4.88 17.92 -2.42
CA ILE A 264 3.56 17.35 -2.78
C ILE A 264 3.43 17.17 -4.30
N SER A 265 3.93 18.13 -5.09
CA SER A 265 3.89 18.05 -6.55
C SER A 265 4.75 16.90 -7.08
N ALA A 266 5.98 16.77 -6.59
CA ALA A 266 6.89 15.69 -6.95
C ALA A 266 6.33 14.33 -6.52
N PHE A 267 5.83 14.23 -5.29
CA PHE A 267 5.24 13.00 -4.78
C PHE A 267 4.01 12.58 -5.58
N ARG A 268 3.12 13.53 -5.92
CA ARG A 268 1.98 13.26 -6.80
C ARG A 268 2.45 12.76 -8.17
N ARG A 269 3.48 13.37 -8.77
CA ARG A 269 4.04 12.93 -10.05
C ARG A 269 4.58 11.49 -9.94
N GLN A 270 5.37 11.21 -8.90
CA GLN A 270 5.94 9.90 -8.63
C GLN A 270 4.83 8.85 -8.48
N LEU A 271 3.85 9.11 -7.61
CA LEU A 271 2.70 8.23 -7.42
C LEU A 271 1.88 8.05 -8.71
N THR A 272 1.75 9.06 -9.57
CA THR A 272 1.07 8.92 -10.87
C THR A 272 1.87 8.04 -11.83
N VAL A 273 3.20 8.17 -11.86
CA VAL A 273 4.06 7.23 -12.61
C VAL A 273 3.84 5.82 -12.08
N THR A 274 3.80 5.63 -10.76
CA THR A 274 3.49 4.33 -10.16
C THR A 274 2.05 3.88 -10.51
N TYR A 275 1.05 4.77 -10.47
CA TYR A 275 -0.37 4.47 -10.75
C TYR A 275 -0.65 4.11 -12.21
N SER A 276 0.09 4.70 -13.15
CA SER A 276 0.08 4.29 -14.56
C SER A 276 0.54 2.84 -14.76
N ILE A 277 1.11 2.23 -13.71
CA ILE A 277 1.54 0.83 -13.64
C ILE A 277 0.54 -0.04 -12.83
N GLN A 278 -0.71 0.43 -12.62
CA GLN A 278 -1.85 -0.28 -12.00
C GLN A 278 -1.63 -0.74 -10.55
N LEU A 279 -1.80 0.17 -9.58
CA LEU A 279 -1.55 -0.09 -8.16
C LEU A 279 -2.78 -0.01 -7.28
N HIS A 280 -2.78 -0.83 -6.23
CA HIS A 280 -3.45 -0.54 -4.97
C HIS A 280 -2.38 -0.02 -3.99
N ILE A 281 -2.40 1.27 -3.64
CA ILE A 281 -1.40 1.91 -2.77
C ILE A 281 -1.95 1.99 -1.35
N PHE A 282 -1.17 1.54 -0.37
CA PHE A 282 -1.42 1.80 1.05
C PHE A 282 -0.38 2.79 1.59
N PHE A 283 -0.85 3.90 2.15
CA PHE A 283 -0.01 4.92 2.78
C PHE A 283 0.12 4.66 4.28
N TYR A 284 1.34 4.75 4.79
CA TYR A 284 1.60 5.12 6.18
C TYR A 284 2.35 6.45 6.13
N LEU A 285 1.68 7.51 6.61
CA LEU A 285 2.27 8.83 6.89
C LEU A 285 2.75 8.86 8.35
#